data_AF-A0A434SS21-F1
#
_entry.id   AF-A0A434SS21-F1
#
_cell.length_a   1.000
_cell.length_b   1.000
_cell.length_c   1.000
_cell.angle_alpha   90.00
_cell.angle_beta   90.00
_cell.angle_gamma   90.00
#
_symmetry.space_group_name_H-M   'P 1'
#
loop_
_entity.id
_entity.type
_entity.pdbx_description
1 polymer ?
#
loop_
_entity_poly.entity_id
_entity_poly.type
_entity_poly.pdbx_seq_one_letter_code
_entity_poly.pdbx_strand_id
1 'polypeptide(L)'
;MNDSSRVESCSKNAESRSPGQKGRRMMSSVSAAHELTRGLGDLLAPDSPCKVKLDRLYRELTKRLPKITRRRVRALFFAEVARIDYEEMLALKELRAEEELKGARRQFAASAIVLASHYAEIGSTVDRDALLEMGRRHGSMDLSGNGRGSR
;
A
#
# COMPACT_ATOMS: atom_id res chain seq x y z
N MET A 1 -66.05 12.82 8.78
CA MET A 1 -65.28 12.22 7.67
C MET A 1 -63.96 12.97 7.61
N ASN A 2 -62.86 12.26 7.83
CA ASN A 2 -61.56 12.83 8.18
C ASN A 2 -60.77 13.18 6.91
N ASP A 3 -60.46 14.45 6.70
CA ASP A 3 -59.43 14.87 5.76
C ASP A 3 -58.07 14.89 6.46
N SER A 4 -57.27 13.87 6.15
CA SER A 4 -55.94 13.66 6.68
C SER A 4 -54.95 14.58 5.96
N SER A 5 -54.31 15.46 6.73
CA SER A 5 -53.15 16.25 6.33
C SER A 5 -52.03 15.35 5.82
N ARG A 6 -51.61 15.55 4.56
CA ARG A 6 -50.39 14.97 3.99
C ARG A 6 -49.46 16.07 3.55
N VAL A 7 -48.78 16.66 4.53
CA VAL A 7 -47.56 17.44 4.35
C VAL A 7 -46.41 16.48 4.49
N GLU A 8 -45.72 16.15 3.40
CA GLU A 8 -44.37 15.58 3.44
C GLU A 8 -43.63 15.92 2.14
N SER A 9 -43.08 17.14 2.17
CA SER A 9 -41.84 17.60 1.57
C SER A 9 -41.17 16.69 0.52
N CYS A 10 -41.39 16.99 -0.75
CA CYS A 10 -40.43 16.68 -1.81
C CYS A 10 -39.14 17.49 -1.57
N SER A 11 -38.16 16.88 -0.89
CA SER A 11 -36.82 17.44 -0.74
C SER A 11 -36.19 17.67 -2.11
N LYS A 12 -36.10 18.94 -2.47
CA LYS A 12 -35.33 19.47 -3.58
C LYS A 12 -33.84 19.18 -3.31
N ASN A 13 -33.27 18.23 -4.04
CA ASN A 13 -31.81 18.15 -4.18
C ASN A 13 -31.39 19.31 -5.09
N ALA A 14 -31.11 20.45 -4.47
CA ALA A 14 -30.53 21.60 -5.14
C ALA A 14 -29.13 21.22 -5.64
N GLU A 15 -29.00 21.03 -6.96
CA GLU A 15 -27.72 21.08 -7.65
C GLU A 15 -27.16 22.50 -7.55
N SER A 16 -26.52 22.81 -6.43
CA SER A 16 -25.71 24.02 -6.27
C SER A 16 -24.43 23.85 -7.10
N ARG A 17 -24.50 24.17 -8.40
CA ARG A 17 -23.31 24.37 -9.23
C ARG A 17 -22.73 25.74 -8.96
N SER A 18 -21.78 25.83 -8.04
CA SER A 18 -20.91 26.99 -7.88
C SER A 18 -19.89 27.03 -9.04
N PRO A 19 -19.82 28.09 -9.86
CA PRO A 19 -18.75 28.23 -10.85
C PRO A 19 -17.59 28.97 -10.18
N GLY A 20 -16.61 28.23 -9.62
CA GLY A 20 -15.47 28.90 -9.01
C GLY A 20 -14.57 28.03 -8.16
N GLN A 21 -13.85 27.08 -8.78
CA GLN A 21 -12.57 26.60 -8.26
C GLN A 21 -11.82 25.82 -9.36
N LYS A 22 -11.03 26.55 -10.15
CA LYS A 22 -9.88 25.95 -10.85
C LYS A 22 -8.88 25.57 -9.76
N GLY A 23 -8.66 24.28 -9.52
CA GLY A 23 -7.53 23.85 -8.69
C GLY A 23 -7.71 22.65 -7.76
N ARG A 24 -8.62 21.72 -8.03
CA ARG A 24 -8.53 20.29 -7.65
C ARG A 24 -9.81 19.63 -8.15
N ARG A 25 -9.76 18.95 -9.30
CA ARG A 25 -10.83 18.00 -9.63
C ARG A 25 -10.84 16.99 -8.50
N MET A 26 -11.89 17.01 -7.67
CA MET A 26 -12.14 15.89 -6.75
C MET A 26 -12.21 14.64 -7.62
N MET A 27 -11.21 13.77 -7.52
CA MET A 27 -11.19 12.54 -8.29
C MET A 27 -12.40 11.73 -7.88
N SER A 28 -13.19 11.29 -8.87
CA SER A 28 -14.31 10.42 -8.56
C SER A 28 -13.77 9.14 -7.92
N SER A 29 -14.52 8.56 -6.98
CA SER A 29 -14.16 7.29 -6.36
C SER A 29 -13.92 6.19 -7.41
N VAL A 30 -14.56 6.29 -8.57
CA VAL A 30 -14.35 5.41 -9.72
C VAL A 30 -12.95 5.57 -10.31
N SER A 31 -12.50 6.81 -10.53
CA SER A 31 -11.16 7.07 -11.04
C SER A 31 -10.09 6.54 -10.08
N ALA A 32 -10.27 6.73 -8.78
CA ALA A 32 -9.36 6.20 -7.78
C ALA A 32 -9.30 4.66 -7.78
N ALA A 33 -10.44 3.98 -7.88
CA ALA A 33 -10.48 2.53 -7.96
C ALA A 33 -9.82 1.99 -9.24
N HIS A 34 -10.03 2.68 -10.37
CA HIS A 34 -9.39 2.31 -11.63
C HIS A 34 -7.87 2.38 -11.51
N GLU A 35 -7.34 3.48 -11.00
CA GLU A 35 -5.90 3.65 -10.77
C GLU A 35 -5.34 2.60 -9.81
N LEU A 36 -6.04 2.33 -8.70
CA LEU A 36 -5.66 1.28 -7.77
C LEU A 36 -5.62 -0.10 -8.43
N THR A 37 -6.65 -0.43 -9.22
CA THR A 37 -6.76 -1.74 -9.87
C THR A 37 -5.66 -1.91 -10.93
N ARG A 38 -5.33 -0.85 -11.67
CA ARG A 38 -4.25 -0.87 -12.67
C ARG A 38 -2.89 -1.01 -12.00
N GLY A 39 -2.61 -0.18 -10.98
CA GLY A 39 -1.36 -0.24 -10.22
C GLY A 39 -1.16 -1.59 -9.54
N LEU A 40 -2.22 -2.20 -9.01
CA LEU A 40 -2.17 -3.57 -8.49
C LEU A 40 -1.85 -4.61 -9.58
N GLY A 41 -2.41 -4.46 -10.78
CA GLY A 41 -2.07 -5.32 -11.91
C GLY A 41 -0.58 -5.25 -12.26
N ASP A 42 0.01 -4.05 -12.17
CA ASP A 42 1.43 -3.82 -12.43
C ASP A 42 2.33 -4.37 -11.29
N LEU A 43 1.90 -4.25 -10.03
CA LEU A 43 2.61 -4.83 -8.88
C LEU A 43 2.60 -6.37 -8.89
N LEU A 44 1.47 -6.98 -9.22
CA LEU A 44 1.30 -8.44 -9.18
C LEU A 44 1.97 -9.16 -10.36
N ALA A 45 2.05 -8.50 -11.51
CA ALA A 45 2.57 -9.07 -12.74
C ALA A 45 3.19 -7.97 -13.61
N PRO A 46 4.39 -7.47 -13.25
CA PRO A 46 5.11 -6.53 -14.09
C PRO A 46 5.35 -7.14 -15.48
N ASP A 47 5.30 -6.30 -16.51
CA ASP A 47 5.54 -6.64 -17.93
C ASP A 47 4.68 -7.76 -18.53
N SER A 48 3.66 -8.19 -17.80
CA SER A 48 2.77 -9.26 -18.24
C SER A 48 1.62 -8.70 -19.08
N PRO A 49 1.07 -9.48 -20.03
CA PRO A 49 -0.09 -9.06 -20.82
C PRO A 49 -1.31 -8.83 -19.94
N CYS A 50 -2.20 -7.90 -20.34
CA CYS A 50 -3.37 -7.50 -19.54
C CYS A 50 -4.23 -8.69 -19.08
N LYS A 51 -4.36 -9.73 -19.90
CA LYS A 51 -5.12 -10.94 -19.54
C LYS A 51 -4.55 -11.62 -18.29
N VAL A 52 -3.23 -11.75 -18.21
CA VAL A 52 -2.54 -12.36 -17.05
C VAL A 52 -2.69 -11.46 -15.81
N LYS A 53 -2.60 -10.14 -15.98
CA LYS A 53 -2.85 -9.17 -14.89
C LYS A 53 -4.26 -9.30 -14.33
N LEU A 54 -5.27 -9.36 -15.20
CA LEU A 54 -6.68 -9.54 -14.81
C LEU A 54 -6.91 -10.87 -14.09
N ASP A 55 -6.30 -11.96 -14.56
CA ASP A 55 -6.43 -13.27 -13.91
C ASP A 55 -5.79 -13.29 -12.52
N ARG A 56 -4.63 -12.64 -12.33
CA ARG A 56 -4.00 -12.51 -11.01
C ARG A 56 -4.81 -11.62 -10.07
N LEU A 57 -5.26 -10.46 -10.56
CA LEU A 57 -6.15 -9.57 -9.81
C LEU A 57 -7.41 -10.31 -9.34
N TYR A 58 -8.05 -11.05 -10.25
CA TYR A 58 -9.23 -11.84 -9.91
C TYR A 58 -8.93 -12.87 -8.81
N ARG A 59 -7.83 -13.63 -8.92
CA ARG A 59 -7.45 -14.63 -7.92
C ARG A 59 -7.21 -14.01 -6.54
N GLU A 60 -6.52 -12.88 -6.47
CA GLU A 60 -6.22 -12.22 -5.20
C GLU A 60 -7.44 -11.49 -4.60
N LEU A 61 -8.27 -10.87 -5.44
CA LEU A 61 -9.50 -10.22 -4.99
C LEU A 61 -10.55 -11.24 -4.53
N THR A 62 -10.64 -12.41 -5.17
CA THR A 62 -11.61 -13.45 -4.77
C THR A 62 -11.38 -13.96 -3.34
N LYS A 63 -10.13 -13.93 -2.84
CA LYS A 63 -9.81 -14.31 -1.46
C LYS A 63 -10.43 -13.38 -0.41
N ARG A 64 -10.70 -12.12 -0.77
CA ARG A 64 -11.25 -11.08 0.10
C ARG A 64 -12.72 -10.80 -0.19
N LEU A 65 -13.07 -10.82 -1.47
CA LEU A 65 -14.40 -10.57 -2.01
C LEU A 65 -14.86 -11.83 -2.77
N PRO A 66 -15.37 -12.86 -2.08
CA PRO A 66 -15.73 -14.13 -2.71
C PRO A 66 -16.84 -13.99 -3.77
N LYS A 67 -17.60 -12.89 -3.75
CA LYS A 67 -18.67 -12.59 -4.71
C LYS A 67 -18.18 -11.84 -5.96
N ILE A 68 -16.91 -11.41 -6.01
CA ILE A 68 -16.41 -10.64 -7.15
C ILE A 68 -16.35 -11.53 -8.39
N THR A 69 -16.74 -10.99 -9.54
CA THR A 69 -16.68 -11.70 -10.82
C THR A 69 -15.53 -11.20 -11.68
N ARG A 70 -15.03 -12.04 -12.59
CA ARG A 70 -14.01 -11.62 -13.57
C ARG A 70 -14.47 -10.41 -14.40
N ARG A 71 -15.76 -10.36 -14.74
CA ARG A 71 -16.36 -9.23 -15.46
C ARG A 71 -16.26 -7.94 -14.64
N ARG A 72 -16.52 -8.01 -13.33
CA ARG A 72 -16.41 -6.86 -12.43
C ARG A 72 -14.98 -6.35 -12.32
N VAL A 73 -14.00 -7.24 -12.12
CA VAL A 73 -12.57 -6.89 -12.09
C VAL A 73 -12.14 -6.22 -13.39
N ARG A 74 -12.57 -6.77 -14.55
CA ARG A 74 -12.28 -6.18 -15.85
C ARG A 74 -12.88 -4.78 -16.00
N ALA A 75 -14.13 -4.59 -15.58
CA ALA A 75 -14.77 -3.28 -15.64
C ALA A 75 -14.03 -2.25 -14.76
N LEU A 76 -13.60 -2.64 -13.55
CA LEU A 76 -12.78 -1.79 -12.67
C LEU A 76 -11.45 -1.44 -13.34
N PHE A 77 -10.80 -2.42 -13.95
CA PHE A 77 -9.52 -2.24 -14.64
C PHE A 77 -9.62 -1.31 -15.85
N PHE A 78 -10.73 -1.27 -16.57
CA PHE A 78 -10.93 -0.39 -17.74
C PHE A 78 -11.74 0.88 -17.44
N ALA A 79 -12.03 1.18 -16.17
CA ALA A 79 -12.86 2.31 -15.75
C ALA A 79 -14.29 2.30 -16.35
N GLU A 80 -14.82 1.13 -16.66
CA GLU A 80 -16.16 0.94 -17.25
C GLU A 80 -17.29 0.94 -16.19
N VAL A 81 -16.94 1.19 -14.92
CA VAL A 81 -17.86 1.06 -13.79
C VAL A 81 -18.46 2.41 -13.42
N ALA A 82 -19.78 2.48 -13.28
CA ALA A 82 -20.47 3.70 -12.84
C ALA A 82 -20.43 3.92 -11.32
N ARG A 83 -20.36 2.85 -10.53
CA ARG A 83 -20.37 2.88 -9.05
C ARG A 83 -19.50 1.78 -8.47
N ILE A 84 -18.76 2.09 -7.42
CA ILE A 84 -17.94 1.14 -6.66
C ILE A 84 -18.47 1.04 -5.24
N ASP A 85 -18.57 -0.20 -4.77
CA ASP A 85 -18.98 -0.47 -3.40
C ASP A 85 -17.82 -0.20 -2.43
N TYR A 86 -18.15 0.18 -1.20
CA TYR A 86 -17.14 0.49 -0.19
C TYR A 86 -16.22 -0.71 0.08
N GLU A 87 -16.77 -1.91 0.14
CA GLU A 87 -16.02 -3.16 0.35
C GLU A 87 -15.02 -3.42 -0.80
N GLU A 88 -15.41 -3.14 -2.04
CA GLU A 88 -14.53 -3.25 -3.22
C GLU A 88 -13.34 -2.29 -3.12
N MET A 89 -13.62 -1.04 -2.73
CA MET A 89 -12.58 -0.03 -2.54
C MET A 89 -11.63 -0.39 -1.39
N LEU A 90 -12.17 -0.89 -0.28
CA LEU A 90 -11.37 -1.29 0.88
C LEU A 90 -10.44 -2.46 0.53
N ALA A 91 -10.98 -3.50 -0.11
CA ALA A 91 -10.19 -4.67 -0.52
C ALA A 91 -9.07 -4.30 -1.50
N LEU A 92 -9.31 -3.35 -2.42
CA LEU A 92 -8.27 -2.85 -3.33
C LEU A 92 -7.15 -2.12 -2.58
N LYS A 93 -7.48 -1.31 -1.57
CA LYS A 93 -6.50 -0.60 -0.75
C LYS A 93 -5.67 -1.56 0.11
N GLU A 94 -6.32 -2.51 0.75
CA GLU A 94 -5.66 -3.53 1.58
C GLU A 94 -4.71 -4.40 0.76
N LEU A 95 -5.18 -4.90 -0.40
CA LEU A 95 -4.35 -5.68 -1.29
C LEU A 95 -3.10 -4.90 -1.73
N ARG A 96 -3.26 -3.60 -2.01
CA ARG A 96 -2.15 -2.75 -2.42
C ARG A 96 -1.13 -2.58 -1.30
N ALA A 97 -1.58 -2.30 -0.08
CA ALA A 97 -0.71 -2.15 1.07
C ALA A 97 0.09 -3.44 1.35
N GLU A 98 -0.55 -4.61 1.22
CA GLU A 98 0.13 -5.89 1.37
C GLU A 98 1.20 -6.14 0.30
N GLU A 99 0.88 -5.88 -0.98
CA GLU A 99 1.84 -6.10 -2.07
C GLU A 99 3.01 -5.10 -2.00
N GLU A 100 2.77 -3.84 -1.63
CA GLU A 100 3.82 -2.87 -1.36
C GLU A 100 4.73 -3.31 -0.19
N LEU A 101 4.14 -3.84 0.89
CA LEU A 101 4.91 -4.39 2.01
C LEU A 101 5.74 -5.62 1.59
N LYS A 102 5.18 -6.53 0.79
CA LYS A 102 5.93 -7.67 0.23
C LYS A 102 7.08 -7.20 -0.66
N GLY A 103 6.85 -6.18 -1.48
CA GLY A 103 7.88 -5.53 -2.28
C GLY A 103 9.01 -4.96 -1.43
N ALA A 104 8.67 -4.17 -0.41
CA ALA A 104 9.63 -3.59 0.53
C ALA A 104 10.43 -4.66 1.28
N ARG A 105 9.79 -5.75 1.73
CA ARG A 105 10.46 -6.88 2.36
C ARG A 105 11.45 -7.57 1.43
N ARG A 106 11.08 -7.76 0.15
CA ARG A 106 11.99 -8.34 -0.86
C ARG A 106 13.20 -7.45 -1.12
N GLN A 107 12.99 -6.14 -1.25
CA GLN A 107 14.08 -5.18 -1.43
C GLN A 107 15.01 -5.17 -0.21
N PHE A 108 14.45 -5.14 1.00
CA PHE A 108 15.22 -5.21 2.24
C PHE A 108 16.05 -6.50 2.30
N ALA A 109 15.47 -7.65 1.99
CA ALA A 109 16.18 -8.92 1.96
C ALA A 109 17.31 -8.92 0.93
N ALA A 110 17.09 -8.37 -0.27
CA ALA A 110 18.13 -8.25 -1.29
C ALA A 110 19.29 -7.37 -0.80
N SER A 111 19.00 -6.21 -0.22
CA SER A 111 20.01 -5.33 0.37
C SER A 111 20.76 -5.99 1.53
N ALA A 112 20.07 -6.76 2.36
CA ALA A 112 20.68 -7.50 3.46
C ALA A 112 21.65 -8.58 2.96
N ILE A 113 21.33 -9.25 1.84
CA ILE A 113 22.25 -10.22 1.20
C ILE A 113 23.50 -9.52 0.67
N VAL A 114 23.35 -8.40 -0.04
CA VAL A 114 24.48 -7.61 -0.54
C VAL A 114 25.37 -7.12 0.61
N LEU A 115 24.75 -6.62 1.68
CA LEU A 115 25.47 -6.19 2.88
C LEU A 115 26.21 -7.36 3.53
N ALA A 116 25.54 -8.52 3.68
CA ALA A 116 26.16 -9.72 4.23
C ALA A 116 27.33 -10.22 3.38
N SER A 117 27.26 -10.15 2.04
CA SER A 117 28.39 -10.50 1.17
C SER A 117 29.57 -9.55 1.38
N HIS A 118 29.34 -8.24 1.46
CA HIS A 118 30.41 -7.29 1.76
C HIS A 118 31.03 -7.50 3.14
N TYR A 119 30.22 -7.82 4.15
CA TYR A 119 30.77 -8.18 5.48
C TYR A 119 31.55 -9.49 5.47
N ALA A 120 31.16 -10.48 4.67
CA ALA A 120 31.91 -11.71 4.52
C ALA A 120 33.27 -11.47 3.84
N GLU A 121 33.30 -10.61 2.82
CA GLU A 121 34.54 -10.17 2.16
C GLU A 121 35.45 -9.42 3.16
N ILE A 122 34.92 -8.45 3.89
CA ILE A 122 35.70 -7.69 4.89
C ILE A 122 36.14 -8.60 6.05
N GLY A 123 35.26 -9.45 6.57
CA GLY A 123 35.57 -10.40 7.63
C GLY A 123 36.56 -11.49 7.22
N SER A 124 36.66 -11.79 5.93
CA SER A 124 37.73 -12.65 5.40
C SER A 124 39.09 -11.94 5.29
N THR A 125 39.09 -10.60 5.23
CA THR A 125 40.30 -9.77 5.17
C THR A 125 40.79 -9.27 6.54
N VAL A 126 39.91 -9.22 7.55
CA VAL A 126 40.28 -8.80 8.90
C VAL A 126 40.56 -10.05 9.74
N ASP A 127 41.84 -10.27 10.02
CA ASP A 127 42.30 -11.35 10.89
C ASP A 127 41.63 -11.26 12.28
N ARG A 128 41.22 -12.41 12.83
CA ARG A 128 40.49 -12.51 14.10
C ARG A 128 41.28 -11.85 15.24
N ASP A 129 42.61 -11.95 15.19
CA ASP A 129 43.51 -11.36 16.18
C ASP A 129 43.56 -9.83 16.07
N ALA A 130 43.54 -9.27 14.85
CA ALA A 130 43.43 -7.82 14.64
C ALA A 130 42.08 -7.27 15.13
N LEU A 131 41.00 -8.04 14.96
CA LEU A 131 39.64 -7.69 15.41
C LEU A 131 39.53 -7.73 16.94
N LEU A 132 40.17 -8.72 17.58
CA LEU A 132 40.31 -8.78 19.04
C LEU A 132 41.20 -7.66 19.60
N GLU A 133 42.28 -7.30 18.89
CA GLU A 133 43.18 -6.22 19.30
C GLU A 133 42.50 -4.85 19.18
N MET A 134 41.75 -4.60 18.11
CA MET A 134 40.90 -3.41 17.99
C MET A 134 39.83 -3.36 19.07
N GLY A 135 39.18 -4.49 19.37
CA GLY A 135 38.21 -4.61 20.47
C GLY A 135 38.81 -4.33 21.84
N ARG A 136 40.06 -4.76 22.10
CA ARG A 136 40.79 -4.39 23.33
C ARG A 136 41.15 -2.91 23.39
N ARG A 137 41.47 -2.29 22.25
CA ARG A 137 41.78 -0.85 22.17
C ARG A 137 40.54 0.05 22.27
N HIS A 138 39.37 -0.42 21.82
CA HIS A 138 38.11 0.35 21.84
C HIS A 138 37.16 0.00 22.99
N GLY A 139 37.30 -1.17 23.62
CA GLY A 139 36.50 -1.59 24.78
C GLY A 139 36.74 -0.76 26.06
N SER A 140 37.60 0.27 26.00
CA SER A 140 37.77 1.27 27.07
C SER A 140 36.93 2.53 26.86
N MET A 141 36.15 2.66 25.78
CA MET A 141 35.20 3.75 25.63
C MET A 141 33.81 3.27 26.09
N ASP A 142 33.30 3.93 27.13
CA ASP A 142 31.93 3.88 27.67
C ASP A 142 31.60 2.82 28.75
N LEU A 143 32.29 2.91 29.90
CA LEU A 143 31.66 2.70 31.22
C LEU A 143 31.99 3.82 32.23
N SER A 144 32.32 5.03 31.78
CA SER A 144 32.46 6.21 32.65
C SER A 144 31.21 7.10 32.62
N GLY A 145 30.08 6.53 33.04
CA GLY A 145 28.85 7.26 33.34
C GLY A 145 28.57 7.31 34.84
N ASN A 146 29.57 7.63 35.68
CA ASN A 146 29.35 7.85 37.11
C ASN A 146 29.24 9.35 37.42
N GLY A 147 28.14 9.96 36.96
CA GLY A 147 27.73 11.31 37.33
C GLY A 147 26.99 11.28 38.66
N ARG A 148 27.73 11.54 39.74
CA ARG A 148 27.26 11.70 41.13
C ARG A 148 26.00 12.57 41.22
N GLY A 149 24.89 11.98 41.68
CA GLY A 149 23.80 12.72 42.32
C GLY A 149 24.21 13.06 43.76
N SER A 150 24.75 14.25 43.97
CA SER A 150 24.87 14.84 45.30
C SER A 150 23.53 15.42 45.73
N ARG A 151 23.23 15.20 47.01
CA ARG A 151 22.04 15.64 47.77
C ARG A 151 21.82 17.15 47.74
#